data_AF-A0A816XWR0-F1
#
_entry.id   AF-A0A816XWR0-F1
#
_cell.length_a   1.000
_cell.length_b   1.000
_cell.length_c   1.000
_cell.angle_alpha   90.00
_cell.angle_beta   90.00
_cell.angle_gamma   90.00
#
_symmetry.space_group_name_H-M   'P 1'
#
loop_
_entity.id
_entity.type
_entity.pdbx_description
1 polymer ?
#
loop_
_entity_poly.entity_id
_entity_poly.type
_entity_poly.pdbx_seq_one_letter_code
_entity_poly.pdbx_strand_id
1 'polypeptide(L)'
;MDVELEYVKTNDQVDDIFTNFSFKQADPSPASFGTQANALLRKNLTYQRKHIWTNVRLILVPLFLCLITLAIQHVLDALMKGVSDMTGDCKSNADLSGGICPIPKPPMLPAMLQIPQHELRSVKTDFLPYKDLPEKSCRGTMGGSCPVTILMTGDKQPLGKAISTNIFATSFAVNSSDLLPTLANNILGSPIAANKYNYPDPGLAPGLPIYSI
;
A
#
# COMPACT_ATOMS: atom_id res chain seq x y z
N MET A 1 -35.88 -35.26 15.10
CA MET A 1 -35.31 -36.62 15.04
C MET A 1 -34.87 -36.95 16.44
N ASP A 2 -35.83 -37.46 17.19
CA ASP A 2 -35.68 -38.00 18.53
C ASP A 2 -34.82 -39.26 18.50
N VAL A 3 -33.94 -39.42 19.48
CA VAL A 3 -33.38 -40.73 19.84
C VAL A 3 -33.35 -40.82 21.37
N GLU A 4 -34.23 -41.66 21.88
CA GLU A 4 -34.36 -42.17 23.24
C GLU A 4 -33.04 -42.79 23.73
N LEU A 5 -32.67 -42.51 24.99
CA LEU A 5 -31.67 -43.29 25.74
C LEU A 5 -32.42 -44.20 26.71
N GLU A 6 -32.55 -45.47 26.32
CA GLU A 6 -33.13 -46.53 27.12
C GLU A 6 -32.13 -46.99 28.20
N TYR A 7 -32.54 -46.85 29.47
CA TYR A 7 -31.81 -47.34 30.62
C TYR A 7 -32.04 -48.85 30.80
N VAL A 8 -31.01 -49.66 30.60
CA VAL A 8 -31.06 -51.11 30.90
C VAL A 8 -30.62 -51.34 32.34
N LYS A 9 -31.59 -51.68 33.20
CA LYS A 9 -31.41 -52.17 34.57
C LYS A 9 -30.88 -53.61 34.52
N THR A 10 -29.75 -53.88 35.18
CA THR A 10 -29.27 -55.26 35.39
C THR A 10 -29.21 -55.58 36.88
N ASN A 11 -29.67 -56.80 37.18
CA ASN A 11 -30.13 -57.33 38.46
C ASN A 11 -29.06 -57.53 39.55
N ASP A 12 -29.55 -57.44 40.79
CA ASP A 12 -28.95 -57.67 42.11
C ASP A 12 -28.35 -59.07 42.36
N GLN A 13 -27.44 -59.56 41.53
CA GLN A 13 -26.86 -60.91 41.72
C GLN A 13 -25.38 -61.04 41.32
N VAL A 14 -24.63 -59.95 41.39
CA VAL A 14 -23.17 -59.93 41.15
C VAL A 14 -22.39 -59.41 42.39
N ASP A 15 -23.10 -59.07 43.47
CA ASP A 15 -22.49 -58.50 44.67
C ASP A 15 -21.93 -59.55 45.64
N ASP A 16 -22.28 -60.83 45.47
CA ASP A 16 -21.86 -61.92 46.38
C ASP A 16 -20.53 -62.61 45.99
N ILE A 17 -19.98 -62.33 44.81
CA ILE A 17 -18.72 -62.96 44.35
C ILE A 17 -17.48 -62.15 44.77
N PHE A 18 -17.64 -60.88 45.13
CA PHE A 18 -16.52 -60.00 45.49
C PHE A 18 -16.09 -60.05 46.96
N THR A 19 -16.84 -60.72 47.84
CA THR A 19 -16.57 -60.74 49.30
C THR A 19 -15.53 -61.77 49.74
N ASN A 20 -15.06 -62.68 48.86
CA ASN A 20 -14.08 -63.72 49.22
C ASN A 20 -12.68 -63.53 48.61
N PHE A 21 -12.43 -62.48 47.84
CA PHE A 21 -11.06 -62.15 47.44
C PHE A 21 -10.44 -61.22 48.47
N SER A 22 -9.86 -61.82 49.50
CA SER A 22 -9.04 -61.13 50.51
C SER A 22 -7.88 -60.43 49.81
N PHE A 23 -8.10 -59.18 49.39
CA PHE A 23 -7.01 -58.27 49.08
C PHE A 23 -6.36 -57.98 50.42
N LYS A 24 -5.12 -58.45 50.63
CA LYS A 24 -4.26 -57.94 51.69
C LYS A 24 -4.21 -56.42 51.50
N GLN A 25 -5.00 -55.70 52.28
CA GLN A 25 -4.94 -54.26 52.34
C GLN A 25 -3.65 -53.95 53.08
N ALA A 26 -2.62 -53.60 52.33
CA ALA A 26 -1.42 -53.01 52.90
C ALA A 26 -1.86 -51.74 53.64
N ASP A 27 -1.42 -51.59 54.89
CA ASP A 27 -1.68 -50.41 55.70
C ASP A 27 -1.42 -49.12 54.90
N PRO A 28 -2.17 -48.03 55.15
CA PRO A 28 -1.97 -46.75 54.47
C PRO A 28 -0.70 -46.07 55.01
N SER A 29 0.44 -46.73 54.91
CA SER A 29 1.74 -46.11 55.12
C SER A 29 2.01 -45.23 53.89
N PRO A 30 2.32 -43.93 54.06
CA PRO A 30 2.63 -43.07 52.95
C PRO A 30 3.74 -43.71 52.12
N ALA A 31 3.48 -43.85 50.82
CA ALA A 31 4.44 -44.41 49.88
C ALA A 31 5.76 -43.62 49.97
N SER A 32 6.90 -44.31 49.89
CA SER A 32 8.20 -43.65 49.96
C SER A 32 8.31 -42.52 48.92
N PHE A 33 9.06 -41.47 49.25
CA PHE A 33 9.20 -40.28 48.41
C PHE A 33 9.53 -40.63 46.94
N GLY A 34 10.38 -41.63 46.71
CA GLY A 34 10.72 -42.09 45.35
C GLY A 34 9.54 -42.72 44.61
N THR A 35 8.68 -43.47 45.31
CA THR A 35 7.48 -44.08 44.72
C THR A 35 6.43 -43.02 44.39
N GLN A 36 6.27 -42.02 45.27
CA GLN A 36 5.39 -40.87 45.02
C GLN A 36 5.90 -40.00 43.86
N ALA A 37 7.21 -39.71 43.84
CA ALA A 37 7.85 -38.95 42.76
C ALA A 37 7.76 -39.66 41.41
N ASN A 38 7.98 -40.98 41.37
CA ASN A 38 7.83 -41.78 40.14
C ASN A 38 6.37 -41.82 39.66
N ALA A 39 5.40 -41.93 40.57
CA ALA A 39 3.98 -41.86 40.21
C ALA A 39 3.60 -40.48 39.65
N LEU A 40 4.07 -39.40 40.28
CA LEU A 40 3.86 -38.03 39.80
C LEU A 40 4.54 -37.79 38.45
N LEU A 41 5.76 -38.29 38.24
CA LEU A 41 6.47 -38.17 36.97
C LEU A 41 5.72 -38.89 35.85
N ARG A 42 5.28 -40.13 36.07
CA ARG A 42 4.49 -40.89 35.09
C ARG A 42 3.17 -40.19 34.76
N LYS A 43 2.51 -39.60 35.76
CA LYS A 43 1.28 -38.82 35.58
C LYS A 43 1.53 -37.57 34.72
N ASN A 44 2.58 -36.80 35.02
CA ASN A 44 2.96 -35.61 34.24
C ASN A 44 3.38 -35.97 32.81
N LEU A 45 4.17 -37.03 32.60
CA LEU A 45 4.60 -37.49 31.27
C LEU A 45 3.42 -37.99 30.44
N THR A 46 2.47 -38.71 31.03
CA THR A 46 1.29 -39.19 30.31
C THR A 46 0.37 -38.02 29.90
N TYR A 47 0.26 -37.00 30.76
CA TYR A 47 -0.47 -35.77 30.44
C TYR A 47 0.17 -34.99 29.28
N GLN A 48 1.49 -34.79 29.31
CA GLN A 48 2.21 -34.13 28.21
C GLN A 48 2.15 -34.95 26.91
N ARG A 49 2.21 -36.29 26.99
CA ARG A 49 2.07 -37.20 25.83
C ARG A 49 0.70 -37.07 25.16
N LYS A 50 -0.37 -36.87 25.93
CA LYS A 50 -1.74 -36.71 25.39
C LYS A 50 -1.96 -35.34 24.73
N HIS A 51 -1.18 -34.32 25.10
CA HIS A 51 -1.24 -32.95 24.54
C HIS A 51 -0.05 -32.59 23.64
N ILE A 52 0.74 -33.58 23.22
CA ILE A 52 1.94 -33.38 22.39
C ILE A 52 1.64 -32.67 21.06
N TRP A 53 0.47 -32.94 20.47
CA TRP A 53 0.04 -32.34 19.21
C TRP A 53 -0.18 -30.82 19.30
N THR A 54 -0.67 -30.33 20.44
CA THR A 54 -0.86 -28.88 20.67
C THR A 54 0.47 -28.18 20.86
N ASN A 55 1.42 -28.81 21.58
CA ASN A 55 2.76 -28.28 21.78
C ASN A 55 3.58 -28.26 20.47
N VAL A 56 3.46 -29.32 19.65
CA VAL A 56 4.07 -29.36 18.32
C VAL A 56 3.50 -28.26 17.42
N ARG A 57 2.18 -28.05 17.42
CA ARG A 57 1.54 -26.97 16.66
C ARG A 57 2.05 -25.58 17.07
N LEU A 58 2.29 -25.35 18.36
CA LEU A 58 2.78 -24.07 18.87
C LEU A 58 4.18 -23.71 18.34
N ILE A 59 5.01 -24.72 18.07
CA ILE A 59 6.34 -24.55 17.47
C ILE A 59 6.28 -24.57 15.93
N LEU A 60 5.39 -25.37 15.34
CA LEU A 60 5.27 -25.52 13.89
C LEU A 60 4.73 -24.25 13.21
N VAL A 61 3.81 -23.54 13.86
CA VAL A 61 3.22 -22.31 13.31
C VAL A 61 4.27 -21.22 13.03
N PRO A 62 5.14 -20.81 13.99
CA PRO A 62 6.17 -19.82 13.69
C PRO A 62 7.18 -20.31 12.65
N LEU A 63 7.56 -21.60 12.67
CA LEU A 63 8.44 -22.18 11.64
C LEU A 63 7.81 -22.11 10.24
N PHE A 64 6.53 -22.45 10.12
CA PHE A 64 5.82 -22.38 8.85
C PHE A 64 5.72 -20.94 8.31
N LEU A 65 5.46 -19.96 9.18
CA LEU A 65 5.49 -18.55 8.79
C LEU A 65 6.87 -18.11 8.29
N CYS A 66 7.95 -18.55 8.96
CA CYS A 66 9.32 -18.28 8.49
C CYS A 66 9.56 -18.87 7.10
N LEU A 67 9.15 -20.11 6.86
CA LEU A 67 9.29 -20.75 5.54
C LEU A 67 8.51 -20.00 4.45
N ILE A 68 7.29 -19.54 4.74
CA ILE A 68 6.51 -18.71 3.80
C ILE A 68 7.26 -17.41 3.50
N THR A 69 7.77 -16.71 4.51
CA THR A 69 8.49 -15.45 4.29
C THR A 69 9.77 -15.64 3.47
N LEU A 70 10.51 -16.73 3.68
CA LEU A 70 11.70 -17.06 2.88
C LEU A 70 11.32 -17.39 1.43
N ALA A 71 10.25 -18.14 1.20
CA ALA A 71 9.76 -18.42 -0.14
C ALA A 71 9.36 -17.14 -0.88
N ILE A 72 8.67 -16.22 -0.21
CA ILE A 72 8.31 -14.91 -0.79
C ILE A 72 9.58 -14.11 -1.13
N GLN A 73 10.58 -14.07 -0.24
CA GLN A 73 11.85 -13.41 -0.50
C GLN A 73 12.56 -13.99 -1.73
N HIS A 74 12.65 -15.32 -1.84
CA HIS A 74 13.24 -15.97 -3.02
C HIS A 74 12.51 -15.67 -4.32
N VAL A 75 11.17 -15.62 -4.30
CA VAL A 75 10.37 -15.26 -5.47
C VAL A 75 10.61 -13.80 -5.87
N LEU A 76 10.66 -12.89 -4.90
CA LEU A 76 10.96 -11.48 -5.15
C LEU A 76 12.38 -11.30 -5.70
N ASP A 77 13.38 -11.99 -5.14
CA ASP A 77 14.75 -11.92 -5.64
C ASP A 77 14.88 -12.48 -7.06
N ALA A 78 14.18 -13.57 -7.37
CA ALA A 78 14.13 -14.13 -8.72
C ALA A 78 13.45 -13.17 -9.72
N LEU A 79 12.36 -12.52 -9.29
CA LEU A 79 11.66 -11.51 -10.09
C LEU A 79 12.56 -10.29 -10.34
N MET A 80 13.20 -9.77 -9.29
CA MET A 80 14.09 -8.61 -9.39
C MET A 80 15.34 -8.92 -10.22
N LYS A 81 15.85 -10.15 -10.15
CA LYS A 81 16.93 -10.62 -11.02
C LYS A 81 16.47 -10.69 -12.48
N GLY A 82 15.26 -11.20 -12.75
CA GLY A 82 14.68 -11.19 -14.10
C GLY A 82 14.48 -9.79 -14.66
N VAL A 83 14.00 -8.83 -13.84
CA VAL A 83 13.89 -7.42 -14.21
C VAL A 83 15.26 -6.81 -14.48
N SER A 84 16.27 -7.10 -13.65
CA SER A 84 17.64 -6.60 -13.84
C SER A 84 18.27 -7.13 -15.13
N ASP A 85 18.01 -8.39 -15.48
CA ASP A 85 18.50 -9.02 -16.72
C ASP A 85 17.80 -8.45 -17.96
N MET A 86 16.49 -8.17 -17.88
CA MET A 86 15.76 -7.43 -18.93
C MET A 86 16.17 -5.96 -19.06
N THR A 87 16.64 -5.35 -17.98
CA THR A 87 17.05 -3.94 -17.95
C THR A 87 18.47 -3.74 -18.50
N GLY A 88 19.14 -4.82 -18.93
CA GLY A 88 20.33 -4.83 -19.78
C GLY A 88 21.22 -3.61 -19.64
N ASP A 89 22.15 -3.65 -18.69
CA ASP A 89 23.26 -2.71 -18.49
C ASP A 89 22.85 -1.25 -18.78
N CYS A 90 22.36 -0.50 -17.77
CA CYS A 90 21.91 0.90 -17.87
C CYS A 90 23.02 1.81 -18.47
N LYS A 91 23.24 1.69 -19.77
CA LYS A 91 24.39 2.19 -20.50
C LYS A 91 23.97 3.47 -21.19
N SER A 92 24.10 4.55 -20.42
CA SER A 92 24.40 5.93 -20.82
C SER A 92 23.67 6.60 -22.00
N ASN A 93 22.65 6.01 -22.61
CA ASN A 93 21.86 6.61 -23.68
C ASN A 93 20.38 6.67 -23.30
N ALA A 94 20.11 6.93 -22.02
CA ALA A 94 18.79 6.95 -21.44
C ALA A 94 18.27 8.39 -21.35
N ASP A 95 17.90 8.98 -22.49
CA ASP A 95 17.14 10.24 -22.47
C ASP A 95 15.74 10.04 -21.85
N LEU A 96 15.28 8.79 -21.68
CA LEU A 96 13.96 8.46 -21.13
C LEU A 96 13.91 7.20 -20.23
N SER A 97 14.99 6.80 -19.55
CA SER A 97 14.89 5.69 -18.59
C SER A 97 14.46 6.19 -17.20
N GLY A 98 13.19 6.60 -17.09
CA GLY A 98 12.54 6.98 -15.84
C GLY A 98 11.75 5.84 -15.17
N GLY A 99 11.92 4.60 -15.65
CA GLY A 99 11.18 3.43 -15.16
C GLY A 99 11.94 2.62 -14.11
N ILE A 100 13.09 2.05 -14.48
CA ILE A 100 13.77 1.00 -13.70
C ILE A 100 15.26 1.30 -13.47
N CYS A 101 15.87 2.22 -14.23
CA CYS A 101 17.27 2.61 -14.04
C CYS A 101 17.42 3.84 -13.13
N PRO A 102 18.48 3.90 -12.31
CA PRO A 102 18.86 5.14 -11.65
C PRO A 102 19.31 6.17 -12.69
N ILE A 103 18.76 7.38 -12.62
CA ILE A 103 19.13 8.50 -13.50
C ILE A 103 20.31 9.23 -12.83
N PRO A 104 21.56 9.09 -13.31
CA PRO A 104 22.73 9.61 -12.61
C PRO A 104 22.82 11.15 -12.62
N LYS A 105 22.25 11.80 -13.64
CA LYS A 105 22.18 13.25 -13.79
C LYS A 105 20.77 13.65 -14.21
N PRO A 106 19.86 13.92 -13.26
CA PRO A 106 18.51 14.37 -13.58
C PRO A 106 18.56 15.69 -14.37
N PRO A 107 17.96 15.77 -15.58
CA PRO A 107 17.86 17.04 -16.30
C PRO A 107 16.90 17.98 -15.58
N MET A 108 17.23 19.26 -15.46
CA MET A 108 16.38 20.23 -14.78
C MET A 108 15.04 20.34 -15.50
N LEU A 109 13.95 19.98 -14.81
CA LEU A 109 12.60 20.06 -15.34
C LEU A 109 11.98 21.43 -15.06
N PRO A 110 11.19 21.98 -16.00
CA PRO A 110 10.46 23.20 -15.77
C PRO A 110 9.38 23.01 -14.70
N ALA A 111 9.15 24.03 -13.88
CA ALA A 111 8.03 24.02 -12.96
C ALA A 111 6.70 24.10 -13.74
N MET A 112 5.79 23.17 -13.50
CA MET A 112 4.46 23.17 -14.11
C MET A 112 3.36 23.31 -13.06
N LEU A 113 2.41 24.19 -13.34
CA LEU A 113 1.21 24.37 -12.57
C LEU A 113 0.15 23.36 -13.04
N GLN A 114 -0.48 22.67 -12.10
CA GLN A 114 -1.65 21.88 -12.44
C GLN A 114 -2.83 22.81 -12.75
N ILE A 115 -3.32 22.76 -13.98
CA ILE A 115 -4.46 23.55 -14.43
C ILE A 115 -5.70 22.68 -14.59
N PRO A 116 -6.92 23.25 -14.52
CA PRO A 116 -8.13 22.50 -14.80
C PRO A 116 -8.17 22.01 -16.24
N GLN A 117 -8.73 20.81 -16.43
CA GLN A 117 -9.15 20.32 -17.75
C GLN A 117 -10.13 21.31 -18.40
N HIS A 118 -10.21 21.26 -19.72
CA HIS A 118 -10.91 22.28 -20.52
C HIS A 118 -12.39 22.44 -20.12
N GLU A 119 -13.04 21.33 -19.79
CA GLU A 119 -14.44 21.22 -19.38
C GLU A 119 -14.69 21.80 -17.98
N LEU A 120 -13.63 21.91 -17.18
CA LEU A 120 -13.65 22.34 -15.78
C LEU A 120 -13.12 23.77 -15.57
N ARG A 121 -12.72 24.48 -16.64
CA ARG A 121 -12.22 25.87 -16.53
C ARG A 121 -13.32 26.83 -16.10
N SER A 122 -12.98 27.81 -15.26
CA SER A 122 -13.94 28.78 -14.73
C SER A 122 -14.63 29.58 -15.84
N VAL A 123 -15.95 29.70 -15.77
CA VAL A 123 -16.77 30.47 -16.70
C VAL A 123 -17.77 31.32 -15.93
N LYS A 124 -18.31 32.32 -16.61
CA LYS A 124 -19.37 33.17 -16.09
C LYS A 124 -20.61 32.35 -15.74
N THR A 125 -21.14 32.60 -14.57
CA THR A 125 -22.36 31.98 -14.04
C THR A 125 -23.17 33.02 -13.30
N ASP A 126 -24.49 32.83 -13.20
CA ASP A 126 -25.40 33.83 -12.61
C ASP A 126 -25.22 34.02 -11.11
N PHE A 127 -24.59 33.06 -10.42
CA PHE A 127 -24.35 33.07 -8.98
C PHE A 127 -22.97 33.59 -8.57
N LEU A 128 -22.02 33.72 -9.50
CA LEU A 128 -20.71 34.29 -9.21
C LEU A 128 -20.71 35.81 -9.50
N PRO A 129 -20.25 36.67 -8.57
CA PRO A 129 -20.21 38.11 -8.79
C PRO A 129 -19.12 38.57 -9.78
N TYR A 130 -18.28 37.65 -10.27
CA TYR A 130 -17.14 37.95 -11.13
C TYR A 130 -17.58 38.14 -12.59
N LYS A 131 -17.46 39.36 -13.10
CA LYS A 131 -17.83 39.72 -14.48
C LYS A 131 -16.72 39.44 -15.50
N ASP A 132 -15.50 39.23 -15.03
CA ASP A 132 -14.29 39.10 -15.86
C ASP A 132 -14.05 37.64 -16.32
N LEU A 133 -14.96 36.72 -15.99
CA LEU A 133 -14.88 35.32 -16.40
C LEU A 133 -15.38 35.12 -17.84
N PRO A 134 -14.79 34.19 -18.60
CA PRO A 134 -15.21 33.89 -19.97
C PRO A 134 -16.61 33.28 -20.03
N GLU A 135 -17.28 33.37 -21.17
CA GLU A 135 -18.60 32.78 -21.37
C GLU A 135 -18.57 31.23 -21.38
N LYS A 136 -19.68 30.61 -20.96
CA LYS A 136 -19.81 29.13 -20.88
C LYS A 136 -19.58 28.42 -22.22
N SER A 137 -19.84 29.10 -23.33
CA SER A 137 -19.59 28.60 -24.70
C SER A 137 -18.14 28.18 -24.92
N CYS A 138 -17.17 28.75 -24.19
CA CYS A 138 -15.75 28.45 -24.35
C CYS A 138 -15.37 26.98 -24.04
N ARG A 139 -16.17 26.27 -23.22
CA ARG A 139 -15.90 24.89 -22.78
C ARG A 139 -16.27 23.83 -23.82
N GLY A 140 -17.16 24.16 -24.76
CA GLY A 140 -17.83 23.18 -25.63
C GLY A 140 -17.10 22.88 -26.94
N THR A 141 -16.07 23.65 -27.27
CA THR A 141 -15.35 23.50 -28.53
C THR A 141 -14.15 22.57 -28.32
N MET A 142 -14.09 21.43 -29.02
CA MET A 142 -12.83 20.69 -29.15
C MET A 142 -11.81 21.62 -29.84
N GLY A 143 -10.86 22.17 -29.07
CA GLY A 143 -9.95 23.23 -29.52
C GLY A 143 -10.28 24.63 -28.98
N GLY A 144 -11.18 24.76 -28.01
CA GLY A 144 -11.51 26.03 -27.38
C GLY A 144 -10.33 26.64 -26.63
N SER A 145 -10.12 27.94 -26.80
CA SER A 145 -9.11 28.74 -26.08
C SER A 145 -9.70 29.33 -24.78
N CYS A 146 -10.40 28.52 -23.98
CA CYS A 146 -10.98 29.03 -22.74
C CYS A 146 -9.82 29.32 -21.75
N PRO A 147 -9.58 30.57 -21.32
CA PRO A 147 -8.39 30.89 -20.52
C PRO A 147 -8.44 30.21 -19.14
N VAL A 148 -7.26 29.96 -18.58
CA VAL A 148 -7.15 29.53 -17.18
C VAL A 148 -7.38 30.75 -16.29
N THR A 149 -8.19 30.60 -15.23
CA THR A 149 -8.43 31.66 -14.25
C THR A 149 -7.79 31.28 -12.93
N ILE A 150 -6.94 32.16 -12.39
CA ILE A 150 -6.31 31.99 -11.08
C ILE A 150 -6.84 33.07 -10.15
N LEU A 151 -7.43 32.65 -9.03
CA LEU A 151 -7.97 33.57 -8.04
C LEU A 151 -6.85 34.06 -7.12
N MET A 152 -6.50 35.34 -7.23
CA MET A 152 -5.59 36.00 -6.30
C MET A 152 -6.40 36.66 -5.18
N THR A 153 -6.17 36.23 -3.94
CA THR A 153 -6.85 36.77 -2.75
C THR A 153 -5.84 37.48 -1.85
N GLY A 154 -6.30 38.52 -1.16
CA GLY A 154 -5.47 39.27 -0.20
C GLY A 154 -6.13 40.59 0.21
N ASP A 155 -5.80 41.08 1.39
CA ASP A 155 -6.29 42.37 1.91
C ASP A 155 -5.85 43.56 1.03
N LYS A 156 -4.64 43.47 0.48
CA LYS A 156 -4.05 44.51 -0.36
C LYS A 156 -4.19 44.18 -1.85
N GLN A 157 -5.28 44.63 -2.46
CA GLN A 157 -5.52 44.49 -3.90
C GLN A 157 -4.34 44.98 -4.77
N PRO A 158 -3.69 46.13 -4.49
CA PRO A 158 -2.57 46.60 -5.31
C PRO A 158 -1.36 45.65 -5.27
N LEU A 159 -1.11 45.03 -4.10
CA LEU A 159 -0.05 44.04 -3.95
C LEU A 159 -0.37 42.77 -4.75
N GLY A 160 -1.61 42.26 -4.63
CA GLY A 160 -2.07 41.11 -5.40
C GLY A 160 -1.93 41.34 -6.91
N LYS A 161 -2.30 42.53 -7.38
CA LYS A 161 -2.13 42.93 -8.78
C LYS A 161 -0.65 42.94 -9.20
N ALA A 162 0.21 43.60 -8.43
CA ALA A 162 1.65 43.67 -8.72
C ALA A 162 2.33 42.29 -8.73
N ILE A 163 1.95 41.41 -7.80
CA ILE A 163 2.44 40.03 -7.77
C ILE A 163 1.96 39.26 -9.00
N SER A 164 0.66 39.34 -9.33
CA SER A 164 0.11 38.62 -10.49
C SER A 164 0.76 39.04 -11.80
N THR A 165 1.07 40.33 -11.98
CA THR A 165 1.73 40.84 -13.18
C THR A 165 3.20 40.46 -13.28
N ASN A 166 3.87 40.22 -12.14
CA ASN A 166 5.28 39.81 -12.11
C ASN A 166 5.45 38.29 -12.23
N ILE A 167 4.51 37.51 -11.68
CA ILE A 167 4.52 36.06 -11.76
C ILE A 167 4.12 35.63 -13.18
N PHE A 168 2.91 35.98 -13.63
CA PHE A 168 2.41 35.61 -14.95
C PHE A 168 2.90 36.61 -16.00
N ALA A 169 4.18 36.49 -16.34
CA ALA A 169 4.82 37.33 -17.35
C ALA A 169 4.22 37.07 -18.74
N THR A 170 3.96 38.12 -19.50
CA THR A 170 3.28 38.03 -20.81
C THR A 170 4.21 37.60 -21.96
N SER A 171 5.51 37.45 -21.71
CA SER A 171 6.49 37.09 -22.74
C SER A 171 6.84 35.61 -22.65
N PHE A 172 6.58 34.87 -23.73
CA PHE A 172 7.00 33.49 -23.88
C PHE A 172 8.28 33.42 -24.72
N ALA A 173 9.38 32.96 -24.13
CA ALA A 173 10.66 32.81 -24.81
C ALA A 173 11.20 31.39 -24.63
N VAL A 174 11.34 30.65 -25.72
CA VAL A 174 11.86 29.28 -25.74
C VAL A 174 12.91 29.14 -26.84
N ASN A 175 14.01 28.46 -26.53
CA ASN A 175 15.03 28.10 -27.51
C ASN A 175 14.88 26.62 -27.84
N SER A 176 14.71 26.31 -29.13
CA SER A 176 14.53 24.92 -29.60
C SER A 176 15.75 24.03 -29.39
N SER A 177 16.93 24.63 -29.19
CA SER A 177 18.18 23.89 -28.95
C SER A 177 18.28 23.37 -27.51
N ASP A 178 17.74 24.13 -26.55
CA ASP A 178 17.76 23.83 -25.11
C ASP A 178 16.35 23.99 -24.53
N LEU A 179 15.47 23.05 -24.88
CA LEU A 179 14.04 23.16 -24.59
C LEU A 179 13.73 23.21 -23.09
N LEU A 180 14.14 22.21 -22.30
CA LEU A 180 13.77 22.13 -20.88
C LEU A 180 14.26 23.32 -20.03
N PRO A 181 15.53 23.76 -20.15
CA PRO A 181 16.01 24.92 -19.38
C PRO A 181 15.35 26.23 -19.78
N THR A 182 15.08 26.44 -21.08
CA THR A 182 14.40 27.68 -21.51
C THR A 182 12.92 27.67 -21.19
N LEU A 183 12.30 26.49 -21.23
CA LEU A 183 10.93 26.28 -20.81
C LEU A 183 10.77 26.58 -19.30
N ALA A 184 11.78 26.28 -18.48
CA ALA A 184 11.79 26.56 -17.04
C ALA A 184 11.77 28.06 -16.68
N ASN A 185 12.09 28.96 -17.63
CA ASN A 185 11.98 30.40 -17.42
C ASN A 185 10.55 30.95 -17.60
N ASN A 186 9.62 30.11 -18.06
CA ASN A 186 8.23 30.48 -18.31
C ASN A 186 7.31 29.81 -17.29
N ILE A 187 6.15 30.41 -17.02
CA ILE A 187 5.12 29.75 -16.21
C ILE A 187 4.27 28.86 -17.10
N LEU A 188 4.27 27.58 -16.77
CA LEU A 188 3.63 26.56 -17.58
C LEU A 188 2.52 25.87 -16.83
N GLY A 189 1.57 25.36 -17.59
CA GLY A 189 0.42 24.62 -17.09
C GLY A 189 0.26 23.29 -17.80
N SER A 190 -0.10 22.26 -17.03
CA SER A 190 -0.57 20.99 -17.57
C SER A 190 -1.91 20.59 -16.93
N PRO A 191 -2.87 20.06 -17.71
CA PRO A 191 -4.11 19.52 -17.16
C PRO A 191 -3.91 18.19 -16.43
N ILE A 192 -2.72 17.60 -16.55
CA ILE A 192 -2.36 16.32 -15.94
C ILE A 192 -1.63 16.59 -14.63
N ALA A 193 -2.06 15.91 -13.57
CA ALA A 193 -1.43 15.99 -12.27
C ALA A 193 -0.03 15.38 -12.31
N ALA A 194 0.92 15.99 -11.62
CA ALA A 194 2.23 15.41 -11.40
C ALA A 194 2.10 14.03 -10.74
N ASN A 195 2.90 13.06 -11.20
CA ASN A 195 2.92 11.73 -10.60
C ASN A 195 3.80 11.73 -9.35
N LYS A 196 3.39 10.97 -8.32
CA LYS A 196 4.13 10.84 -7.06
C LYS A 196 5.38 9.95 -7.17
N TYR A 197 5.40 9.02 -8.12
CA TYR A 197 6.40 7.94 -8.15
C TYR A 197 7.36 7.99 -9.34
N ASN A 198 7.17 8.93 -10.27
CA ASN A 198 7.97 9.01 -11.49
C ASN A 198 8.79 10.29 -11.50
N TYR A 199 10.07 10.18 -11.86
CA TYR A 199 10.90 11.33 -12.21
C TYR A 199 10.35 12.11 -13.42
N PRO A 200 9.95 11.48 -14.54
CA PRO A 200 9.33 12.21 -15.64
C PRO A 200 7.93 12.69 -15.22
N ASP A 201 7.73 14.00 -15.28
CA ASP A 201 6.41 14.60 -15.09
C ASP A 201 5.48 14.11 -16.22
N PRO A 202 4.35 13.44 -15.90
CA PRO A 202 3.41 12.96 -16.91
C PRO A 202 2.83 14.08 -17.78
N GLY A 203 2.80 15.33 -17.30
CA GLY A 203 2.38 16.48 -18.10
C GLY A 203 3.36 16.88 -19.20
N LEU A 204 4.61 16.38 -19.17
CA LEU A 204 5.62 16.56 -20.23
C LEU A 204 5.65 15.38 -21.23
N ALA A 205 4.71 14.44 -21.13
CA ALA A 205 4.72 13.29 -22.02
C ALA A 205 4.42 13.70 -23.49
N PRO A 206 5.01 13.02 -24.48
CA PRO A 206 4.83 13.36 -25.89
C PRO A 206 3.34 13.32 -26.31
N GLY A 207 2.92 14.31 -27.09
CA GLY A 207 1.55 14.42 -27.59
C GLY A 207 0.56 15.13 -26.66
N LEU A 208 1.02 15.58 -25.48
CA LEU A 208 0.22 16.40 -24.58
C LEU A 208 0.50 17.90 -24.79
N PRO A 209 -0.54 18.75 -24.76
CA PRO A 209 -0.36 20.19 -24.84
C PRO A 209 0.16 20.74 -23.51
N ILE A 210 1.21 21.57 -23.60
CA ILE A 210 1.71 22.41 -22.50
C ILE A 210 1.18 23.82 -22.75
N TYR A 211 0.61 24.43 -21.71
CA TYR A 211 0.04 25.78 -21.79
C TYR A 211 1.00 26.78 -21.15
N SER A 212 1.22 27.93 -21.80
CA SER A 212 1.77 29.11 -21.12
C SER A 212 0.64 29.80 -20.37
N ILE A 213 0.87 30.16 -19.11
CA ILE A 213 -0.12 30.83 -18.24
C ILE A 213 0.23 32.30 -18.08
#